data_AF-D6TZM6-F1
#
_entry.id   AF-D6TZM6-F1
#
_cell.length_a   1.000
_cell.length_b   1.000
_cell.length_c   1.000
_cell.angle_alpha   90.00
_cell.angle_beta   90.00
_cell.angle_gamma   90.00
#
_symmetry.space_group_name_H-M   'P 1'
#
loop_
_entity.id
_entity.type
_entity.pdbx_description
1 polymer ?
#
loop_
_entity_poly.entity_id
_entity_poly.type
_entity_poly.pdbx_seq_one_letter_code
_entity_poly.pdbx_strand_id
1 'polypeptide(L)'
;MVSDNEKNHTQYADLLARIRAHCEEAIWAVLDYQSRIWRAKDTSDLKVSAGRKRNGYESWRINTTYILLTNTLSQTEDPNLAFPPATQQQIMETEQKLGFSLPPLLRLLYTEVANGGFGPGYGILGAEGGYGGIDNTPGSVAHRYRFEITFANAFIHIDQGGWKALTPEERQVLWDDGIGSRELWEAEELAGLEEEEVENPVLMGSPWPSELLPICQWGCNITTYMNVATGQIFQGMRGADLLVAASLEEWLERWLVGEQLQFL
;
A
#
# COMPACT_ATOMS: atom_id res chain seq x y z
N MET A 1 9.87 -3.65 -35.23
CA MET A 1 10.13 -2.80 -34.05
C MET A 1 9.55 -3.53 -32.86
N VAL A 2 10.35 -3.86 -31.85
CA VAL A 2 9.88 -4.50 -30.62
C VAL A 2 9.02 -3.47 -29.87
N SER A 3 7.81 -3.87 -29.47
CA SER A 3 6.89 -2.98 -28.74
C SER A 3 7.48 -2.57 -27.40
N ASP A 4 7.12 -1.40 -26.86
CA ASP A 4 7.69 -0.94 -25.57
C ASP A 4 7.31 -1.88 -24.41
N ASN A 5 6.20 -2.63 -24.54
CA ASN A 5 5.82 -3.67 -23.59
C ASN A 5 6.79 -4.87 -23.62
N GLU A 6 7.21 -5.32 -24.80
CA GLU A 6 8.20 -6.40 -24.95
C GLU A 6 9.60 -5.99 -24.46
N LYS A 7 9.99 -4.72 -24.63
CA LYS A 7 11.26 -4.21 -24.09
C LYS A 7 11.26 -4.20 -22.57
N ASN A 8 10.19 -3.70 -21.96
CA ASN A 8 10.05 -3.67 -20.50
C ASN A 8 10.04 -5.09 -19.92
N HIS A 9 9.30 -6.01 -20.53
CA HIS A 9 9.28 -7.40 -20.11
C HIS A 9 10.65 -8.07 -20.21
N THR A 10 11.45 -7.74 -21.23
CA THR A 10 12.82 -8.25 -21.37
C THR A 10 13.75 -7.66 -20.29
N GLN A 11 13.58 -6.37 -19.97
CA GLN A 11 14.40 -5.67 -18.98
C GLN A 11 14.20 -6.22 -17.56
N TYR A 12 12.96 -6.49 -17.15
CA TYR A 12 12.63 -6.87 -15.76
C TYR A 12 12.46 -8.39 -15.56
N ALA A 13 12.64 -9.21 -16.60
CA ALA A 13 12.39 -10.65 -16.55
C ALA A 13 13.09 -11.36 -15.39
N ASP A 14 14.39 -11.06 -15.16
CA ASP A 14 15.17 -11.66 -14.08
C ASP A 14 14.65 -11.26 -12.70
N LEU A 15 14.41 -9.96 -12.49
CA LEU A 15 13.88 -9.45 -11.23
C LEU A 15 12.50 -10.06 -10.92
N LEU A 16 11.59 -10.09 -11.89
CA LEU A 16 10.26 -10.69 -11.73
C LEU A 16 10.34 -12.19 -11.42
N ALA A 17 11.26 -12.92 -12.05
CA ALA A 17 11.48 -14.33 -11.76
C ALA A 17 11.96 -14.55 -10.32
N ARG A 18 12.92 -13.74 -9.84
CA ARG A 18 13.40 -13.80 -8.45
C ARG A 18 12.33 -13.42 -7.44
N ILE A 19 11.50 -12.42 -7.74
CA ILE A 19 10.36 -12.05 -6.89
C ILE A 19 9.34 -13.19 -6.80
N ARG A 20 9.01 -13.85 -7.92
CA ARG A 20 8.11 -15.02 -7.91
C ARG A 20 8.68 -16.16 -7.06
N ALA A 21 9.94 -16.53 -7.28
CA ALA A 21 10.61 -17.56 -6.50
C ALA A 21 10.61 -17.23 -5.01
N HIS A 22 10.90 -15.97 -4.65
CA HIS A 22 10.89 -15.50 -3.27
C HIS A 22 9.49 -15.58 -2.62
N CYS A 23 8.44 -15.25 -3.37
CA CYS A 23 7.06 -15.45 -2.93
C CYS A 23 6.74 -16.94 -2.73
N GLU A 24 7.09 -17.80 -3.69
CA GLU A 24 6.88 -19.25 -3.60
C GLU A 24 7.61 -19.87 -2.39
N GLU A 25 8.85 -19.49 -2.14
CA GLU A 25 9.61 -19.92 -0.96
C GLU A 25 8.93 -19.50 0.34
N ALA A 26 8.45 -18.25 0.42
CA ALA A 26 7.72 -17.75 1.59
C ALA A 26 6.42 -18.53 1.83
N ILE A 27 5.70 -18.88 0.76
CA ILE A 27 4.49 -19.70 0.81
C ILE A 27 4.81 -21.09 1.38
N TRP A 28 5.86 -21.76 0.88
CA TRP A 28 6.28 -23.06 1.39
C TRP A 28 6.72 -23.01 2.85
N ALA A 29 7.37 -21.92 3.29
CA ALA A 29 7.73 -21.71 4.68
C ALA A 29 6.50 -21.61 5.60
N VAL A 30 5.42 -20.95 5.14
CA VAL A 30 4.15 -20.90 5.88
C VAL A 30 3.52 -22.29 5.99
N LEU A 31 3.51 -23.06 4.90
CA LEU A 31 3.00 -24.43 4.94
C LEU A 31 3.80 -25.32 5.89
N ASP A 32 5.13 -25.27 5.85
CA ASP A 32 5.96 -26.05 6.78
C ASP A 32 5.67 -25.66 8.23
N TYR A 33 5.60 -24.34 8.52
CA TYR A 33 5.22 -23.83 9.83
C TYR A 33 3.86 -24.39 10.30
N GLN A 34 2.81 -24.26 9.49
CA GLN A 34 1.48 -24.78 9.82
C GLN A 34 1.50 -26.30 10.04
N SER A 35 2.25 -27.03 9.20
CA SER A 35 2.41 -28.48 9.28
C SER A 35 3.13 -28.92 10.56
N ARG A 36 4.13 -28.17 11.03
CA ARG A 36 4.84 -28.42 12.29
C ARG A 36 3.98 -28.11 13.50
N ILE A 37 3.27 -26.98 13.50
CA ILE A 37 2.31 -26.62 14.55
C ILE A 37 1.25 -27.71 14.70
N TRP A 38 0.66 -28.19 13.59
CA TRP A 38 -0.33 -29.27 13.63
C TRP A 38 0.24 -30.58 14.22
N ARG A 39 1.52 -30.88 13.98
CA ARG A 39 2.22 -32.05 14.56
C ARG A 39 2.83 -31.81 15.94
N ALA A 40 2.55 -30.67 16.58
CA ALA A 40 3.16 -30.25 17.84
C ALA A 40 4.71 -30.32 17.82
N LYS A 41 5.32 -29.98 16.68
CA LYS A 41 6.77 -29.90 16.51
C LYS A 41 7.28 -28.49 16.82
N ASP A 42 8.56 -28.41 17.17
CA ASP A 42 9.27 -27.14 17.35
C ASP A 42 9.30 -26.34 16.04
N THR A 43 9.07 -25.03 16.17
CA THR A 43 9.08 -24.03 15.09
C THR A 43 9.99 -22.85 15.42
N SER A 44 10.76 -22.91 16.51
CA SER A 44 11.64 -21.82 16.94
C SER A 44 12.75 -21.48 15.95
N ASP A 45 13.09 -22.41 15.05
CA ASP A 45 14.00 -22.23 13.92
C ASP A 45 13.36 -21.45 12.76
N LEU A 46 12.03 -21.47 12.66
CA LEU A 46 11.29 -20.80 11.62
C LEU A 46 11.03 -19.34 12.01
N LYS A 47 11.56 -18.41 11.22
CA LYS A 47 11.25 -16.97 11.33
C LYS A 47 9.91 -16.64 10.66
N VAL A 48 8.87 -17.39 11.01
CA VAL A 48 7.51 -17.28 10.47
C VAL A 48 6.57 -16.85 11.57
N SER A 49 5.75 -15.84 11.31
CA SER A 49 4.71 -15.40 12.23
C SER A 49 3.41 -15.13 11.49
N ALA A 50 2.30 -15.67 12.02
CA ALA A 50 0.96 -15.36 11.56
C ALA A 50 0.59 -13.92 11.95
N GLY A 51 -0.03 -13.21 11.01
CA GLY A 51 -0.57 -11.88 11.19
C GLY A 51 -2.08 -11.90 11.40
N ARG A 52 -2.77 -10.91 10.81
CA ARG A 52 -4.21 -10.76 10.96
C ARG A 52 -4.95 -11.65 9.96
N LYS A 53 -6.01 -12.31 10.43
CA LYS A 53 -7.00 -12.96 9.57
C LYS A 53 -8.03 -11.94 9.11
N ARG A 54 -8.36 -11.97 7.83
CA ARG A 54 -9.38 -11.15 7.20
C ARG A 54 -10.36 -12.04 6.43
N ASN A 55 -11.49 -11.46 6.04
CA ASN A 55 -12.45 -12.14 5.19
C ASN A 55 -11.78 -12.47 3.85
N GLY A 56 -11.51 -13.76 3.61
CA GLY A 56 -10.91 -14.26 2.37
C GLY A 56 -9.40 -14.53 2.40
N TYR A 57 -8.62 -13.96 3.34
CA TYR A 57 -7.17 -14.21 3.41
C TYR A 57 -6.57 -14.05 4.83
N GLU A 58 -5.37 -14.60 5.03
CA GLU A 58 -4.55 -14.47 6.23
C GLU A 58 -3.19 -13.88 5.88
N SER A 59 -2.68 -12.98 6.71
CA SER A 59 -1.35 -12.43 6.53
C SER A 59 -0.27 -13.22 7.24
N TRP A 60 0.90 -13.29 6.63
CA TRP A 60 2.06 -14.00 7.15
C TRP A 60 3.32 -13.17 6.94
N ARG A 61 4.19 -13.18 7.94
CA ARG A 61 5.52 -12.59 7.86
C ARG A 61 6.57 -13.68 7.98
N ILE A 62 7.50 -13.70 7.03
CA ILE A 62 8.64 -14.61 6.95
C ILE A 62 9.90 -13.74 6.83
N ASN A 63 10.73 -13.65 7.88
CA ASN A 63 11.82 -12.68 7.93
C ASN A 63 11.33 -11.23 7.66
N THR A 64 11.83 -10.60 6.59
CA THR A 64 11.44 -9.28 6.05
C THR A 64 10.33 -9.37 5.00
N THR A 65 9.88 -10.58 4.67
CA THR A 65 8.89 -10.84 3.62
C THR A 65 7.50 -10.88 4.22
N TYR A 66 6.58 -10.15 3.59
CA TYR A 66 5.17 -10.21 3.91
C TYR A 66 4.40 -10.80 2.74
N ILE A 67 3.52 -11.75 3.03
CA ILE A 67 2.63 -12.37 2.05
C ILE A 67 1.22 -12.53 2.61
N LEU A 68 0.23 -12.46 1.73
CA LEU A 68 -1.16 -12.77 2.01
C LEU A 68 -1.57 -14.05 1.30
N LEU A 69 -2.16 -14.98 2.03
CA LEU A 69 -2.62 -16.27 1.52
C LEU A 69 -4.13 -16.39 1.67
N THR A 70 -4.82 -17.04 0.72
CA THR A 70 -6.28 -17.23 0.85
C THR A 70 -6.63 -18.06 2.09
N ASN A 71 -7.77 -17.73 2.73
CA ASN A 71 -8.22 -18.40 3.96
C ASN A 71 -8.78 -19.81 3.69
N THR A 72 -9.08 -20.09 2.42
CA THR A 72 -9.30 -21.45 1.94
C THR A 72 -7.97 -22.21 1.96
N LEU A 73 -7.69 -22.84 3.09
CA LEU A 73 -7.05 -24.15 3.10
C LEU A 73 -8.00 -25.12 2.35
N SER A 74 -8.19 -24.91 1.04
CA SER A 74 -8.83 -25.91 0.20
C SER A 74 -7.94 -27.13 0.36
N GLN A 75 -8.51 -28.25 0.79
CA GLN A 75 -7.75 -29.46 1.11
C GLN A 75 -7.12 -30.11 -0.14
N THR A 76 -7.03 -29.38 -1.26
CA THR A 76 -6.69 -29.91 -2.58
C THR A 76 -5.98 -28.96 -3.54
N GLU A 77 -5.71 -27.69 -3.23
CA GLU A 77 -4.96 -26.80 -4.16
C GLU A 77 -3.86 -26.03 -3.43
N ASP A 78 -2.68 -25.96 -4.05
CA ASP A 78 -1.49 -25.30 -3.53
C ASP A 78 -1.82 -23.89 -2.99
N PRO A 79 -1.23 -23.49 -1.85
CA PRO A 79 -1.42 -22.13 -1.33
C PRO A 79 -0.98 -21.10 -2.37
N ASN A 80 -1.91 -20.28 -2.80
CA ASN A 80 -1.66 -19.18 -3.72
C ASN A 80 -1.77 -17.86 -2.97
N LEU A 81 -1.06 -16.84 -3.49
CA LEU A 81 -1.24 -15.47 -3.05
C LEU A 81 -2.73 -15.09 -3.10
N ALA A 82 -3.16 -14.33 -2.09
CA ALA A 82 -4.57 -14.00 -1.88
C ALA A 82 -5.23 -13.28 -3.06
N PHE A 83 -4.42 -12.55 -3.83
CA PHE A 83 -4.86 -11.76 -4.97
C PHE A 83 -4.19 -12.30 -6.23
N PRO A 84 -4.94 -12.89 -7.18
CA PRO A 84 -4.36 -13.33 -8.44
C PRO A 84 -3.79 -12.13 -9.22
N PRO A 85 -2.94 -12.37 -10.22
CA PRO A 85 -2.45 -11.30 -11.07
C PRO A 85 -3.58 -10.46 -11.69
N ALA A 86 -3.37 -9.15 -11.75
CA ALA A 86 -4.34 -8.18 -12.23
C ALA A 86 -4.66 -8.40 -13.72
N THR A 87 -5.95 -8.33 -14.04
CA THR A 87 -6.42 -8.32 -15.44
C THR A 87 -6.10 -6.98 -16.11
N GLN A 88 -6.05 -6.97 -17.45
CA GLN A 88 -5.87 -5.72 -18.20
C GLN A 88 -6.97 -4.70 -17.91
N GLN A 89 -8.21 -5.16 -17.67
CA GLN A 89 -9.31 -4.29 -17.27
C GLN A 89 -9.05 -3.61 -15.92
N GLN A 90 -8.61 -4.36 -14.90
CA GLN A 90 -8.26 -3.78 -13.60
C GLN A 90 -7.13 -2.75 -13.73
N ILE A 91 -6.13 -3.02 -14.58
CA ILE A 91 -5.05 -2.07 -14.84
C ILE A 91 -5.59 -0.81 -15.51
N MET A 92 -6.42 -0.93 -16.55
CA MET A 92 -7.04 0.21 -17.22
C MET A 92 -7.88 1.06 -16.26
N GLU A 93 -8.71 0.43 -15.44
CA GLU A 93 -9.54 1.12 -14.43
C GLU A 93 -8.67 1.83 -13.40
N THR A 94 -7.54 1.23 -13.01
CA THR A 94 -6.56 1.83 -12.09
C THR A 94 -5.94 3.07 -12.71
N GLU A 95 -5.39 2.96 -13.92
CA GLU A 95 -4.76 4.08 -14.64
C GLU A 95 -5.76 5.22 -14.92
N GLN A 96 -7.01 4.88 -15.25
CA GLN A 96 -8.08 5.85 -15.41
C GLN A 96 -8.38 6.61 -14.10
N LYS A 97 -8.40 5.93 -12.96
CA LYS A 97 -8.63 6.55 -11.65
C LYS A 97 -7.44 7.37 -11.17
N LEU A 98 -6.22 6.99 -11.53
CA LEU A 98 -4.99 7.73 -11.23
C LEU A 98 -4.86 8.99 -12.08
N GLY A 99 -5.32 8.95 -13.33
CA GLY A 99 -5.11 10.01 -14.30
C GLY A 99 -3.75 9.96 -14.99
N PHE A 100 -2.96 8.91 -14.74
CA PHE A 100 -1.67 8.64 -15.37
C PHE A 100 -1.43 7.13 -15.50
N SER A 101 -0.50 6.74 -16.38
CA SER A 101 -0.11 5.34 -16.56
C SER A 101 0.74 4.83 -15.41
N LEU A 102 0.55 3.56 -15.04
CA LEU A 102 1.39 2.92 -14.03
C LEU A 102 2.82 2.76 -14.57
N PRO A 103 3.86 2.95 -13.73
CA PRO A 103 5.23 2.63 -14.12
C PRO A 103 5.37 1.18 -14.59
N PRO A 104 6.18 0.91 -15.64
CA PRO A 104 6.24 -0.41 -16.26
C PRO A 104 6.49 -1.55 -15.29
N LEU A 105 7.46 -1.42 -14.38
CA LEU A 105 7.75 -2.46 -13.40
C LEU A 105 6.58 -2.70 -12.44
N LEU A 106 5.93 -1.63 -11.96
CA LEU A 106 4.77 -1.77 -11.07
C LEU A 106 3.59 -2.46 -11.77
N ARG A 107 3.35 -2.12 -13.04
CA ARG A 107 2.35 -2.81 -13.87
C ARG A 107 2.68 -4.30 -14.01
N LEU A 108 3.93 -4.66 -14.30
CA LEU A 108 4.35 -6.06 -14.45
C LEU A 108 4.22 -6.84 -13.14
N LEU A 109 4.56 -6.24 -12.00
CA LEU A 109 4.33 -6.85 -10.68
C LEU A 109 2.86 -7.22 -10.49
N TYR A 110 1.95 -6.29 -10.83
CA TYR A 110 0.51 -6.55 -10.75
C TYR A 110 0.05 -7.65 -11.69
N THR A 111 0.50 -7.65 -12.94
CA THR A 111 -0.01 -8.56 -13.98
C THR A 111 0.68 -9.92 -14.03
N GLU A 112 1.85 -10.08 -13.42
CA GLU A 112 2.65 -11.31 -13.52
C GLU A 112 2.97 -11.99 -12.19
N VAL A 113 2.90 -11.27 -11.07
CA VAL A 113 3.18 -11.84 -9.74
C VAL A 113 1.87 -11.99 -8.97
N ALA A 114 1.25 -10.87 -8.62
CA ALA A 114 -0.04 -10.82 -7.93
C ALA A 114 -0.56 -9.39 -7.91
N ASN A 115 -1.88 -9.23 -7.79
CA ASN A 115 -2.49 -7.92 -7.63
C ASN A 115 -2.33 -7.38 -6.20
N GLY A 116 -1.07 -7.16 -5.80
CA GLY A 116 -0.63 -6.73 -4.47
C GLY A 116 -0.60 -7.87 -3.43
N GLY A 117 -0.32 -7.51 -2.17
CA GLY A 117 -0.35 -8.44 -1.04
C GLY A 117 0.92 -9.27 -0.84
N PHE A 118 2.01 -8.89 -1.50
CA PHE A 118 3.36 -9.43 -1.31
C PHE A 118 4.37 -8.28 -1.28
N GLY A 119 5.57 -8.50 -0.75
CA GLY A 119 6.64 -7.51 -0.82
C GLY A 119 7.14 -7.03 0.55
N PRO A 120 7.83 -5.87 0.58
CA PRO A 120 8.23 -5.19 1.81
C PRO A 120 7.02 -4.77 2.66
N GLY A 121 7.27 -4.39 3.92
CA GLY A 121 6.26 -3.84 4.82
C GLY A 121 5.08 -4.78 5.02
N TYR A 122 3.87 -4.29 4.80
CA TYR A 122 2.65 -5.10 4.77
C TYR A 122 2.23 -5.51 3.35
N GLY A 123 3.19 -5.53 2.43
CA GLY A 123 2.97 -5.83 1.02
C GLY A 123 2.65 -4.59 0.19
N ILE A 124 2.92 -4.73 -1.10
CA ILE A 124 2.63 -3.73 -2.12
C ILE A 124 1.11 -3.66 -2.31
N LEU A 125 0.56 -2.44 -2.36
CA LEU A 125 -0.84 -2.19 -2.68
C LEU A 125 -1.14 -2.66 -4.11
N GLY A 126 -2.30 -3.28 -4.32
CA GLY A 126 -2.73 -3.77 -5.62
C GLY A 126 -3.40 -2.69 -6.48
N ALA A 127 -3.53 -2.96 -7.77
CA ALA A 127 -4.48 -2.32 -8.67
C ALA A 127 -5.94 -2.53 -8.22
N GLU A 128 -6.91 -2.03 -9.00
CA GLU A 128 -8.34 -2.23 -8.75
C GLU A 128 -8.68 -3.71 -8.49
N GLY A 129 -9.47 -3.96 -7.44
CA GLY A 129 -9.81 -5.32 -6.98
C GLY A 129 -8.66 -6.12 -6.36
N GLY A 130 -7.50 -5.50 -6.13
CA GLY A 130 -6.33 -6.10 -5.50
C GLY A 130 -6.25 -5.86 -3.99
N TYR A 131 -5.04 -6.00 -3.45
CA TYR A 131 -4.77 -5.76 -2.04
C TYR A 131 -4.85 -4.26 -1.68
N GLY A 132 -5.75 -3.91 -0.76
CA GLY A 132 -5.98 -2.51 -0.35
C GLY A 132 -5.15 -1.97 0.80
N GLY A 133 -4.28 -2.77 1.43
CA GLY A 133 -3.50 -2.33 2.60
C GLY A 133 -4.10 -2.74 3.95
N ILE A 134 -3.62 -2.13 5.04
CA ILE A 134 -3.84 -2.60 6.43
C ILE A 134 -4.92 -1.86 7.22
N ASP A 135 -5.54 -0.83 6.67
CA ASP A 135 -6.48 0.08 7.34
C ASP A 135 -7.96 -0.32 7.25
N ASN A 136 -8.30 -1.49 6.70
CA ASN A 136 -9.69 -1.93 6.41
C ASN A 136 -10.43 -0.99 5.45
N THR A 137 -9.75 0.01 4.91
CA THR A 137 -10.26 0.84 3.84
C THR A 137 -10.33 -0.04 2.59
N PRO A 138 -11.53 -0.23 1.98
CA PRO A 138 -11.62 -0.89 0.69
C PRO A 138 -10.76 -0.10 -0.29
N GLY A 139 -9.81 -0.74 -0.97
CA GLY A 139 -8.94 0.06 -1.81
C GLY A 139 -8.03 -0.69 -2.76
N SER A 140 -7.58 0.10 -3.72
CA SER A 140 -6.47 -0.13 -4.62
C SER A 140 -5.43 0.95 -4.36
N VAL A 141 -4.28 0.85 -5.01
CA VAL A 141 -3.29 1.92 -5.13
C VAL A 141 -3.91 3.24 -5.62
N ALA A 142 -4.91 3.19 -6.51
CA ALA A 142 -5.63 4.37 -6.97
C ALA A 142 -6.56 4.96 -5.91
N HIS A 143 -7.25 4.11 -5.15
CA HIS A 143 -8.05 4.56 -4.02
C HIS A 143 -7.17 5.29 -3.00
N ARG A 144 -6.03 4.69 -2.63
CA ARG A 144 -5.11 5.30 -1.65
C ARG A 144 -4.50 6.59 -2.17
N TYR A 145 -4.12 6.67 -3.44
CA TYR A 145 -3.64 7.91 -4.04
C TYR A 145 -4.66 9.05 -3.94
N ARG A 146 -5.94 8.77 -4.24
CA ARG A 146 -7.02 9.74 -4.10
C ARG A 146 -7.27 10.13 -2.65
N PHE A 147 -7.17 9.18 -1.73
CA PHE A 147 -7.26 9.46 -0.29
C PHE A 147 -6.23 10.51 0.13
N GLU A 148 -4.95 10.36 -0.25
CA GLU A 148 -3.90 11.32 0.15
C GLU A 148 -4.14 12.71 -0.47
N ILE A 149 -4.63 12.79 -1.72
CA ILE A 149 -5.01 14.07 -2.34
C ILE A 149 -6.14 14.73 -1.55
N THR A 150 -7.22 14.00 -1.30
CA THR A 150 -8.39 14.52 -0.59
C THR A 150 -8.02 14.92 0.83
N PHE A 151 -7.17 14.15 1.51
CA PHE A 151 -6.67 14.46 2.83
C PHE A 151 -5.86 15.76 2.84
N ALA A 152 -4.91 15.93 1.91
CA ALA A 152 -4.11 17.16 1.81
C ALA A 152 -4.98 18.39 1.50
N ASN A 153 -5.96 18.25 0.61
CA ASN A 153 -6.92 19.32 0.31
C ASN A 153 -7.78 19.69 1.52
N ALA A 154 -8.19 18.71 2.33
CA ALA A 154 -8.94 18.97 3.55
C ALA A 154 -8.17 19.89 4.51
N PHE A 155 -6.86 19.69 4.68
CA PHE A 155 -6.03 20.57 5.51
C PHE A 155 -5.90 21.98 4.93
N ILE A 156 -5.78 22.11 3.61
CA ILE A 156 -5.78 23.42 2.93
C ILE A 156 -7.10 24.16 3.17
N HIS A 157 -8.23 23.49 3.02
CA HIS A 157 -9.54 24.11 3.23
C HIS A 157 -9.79 24.45 4.71
N ILE A 158 -9.32 23.63 5.65
CA ILE A 158 -9.35 23.96 7.08
C ILE A 158 -8.57 25.25 7.35
N ASP A 159 -7.37 25.39 6.79
CA ASP A 159 -6.56 26.59 6.97
C ASP A 159 -7.23 27.85 6.37
N GLN A 160 -7.93 27.68 5.24
CA GLN A 160 -8.57 28.80 4.54
C GLN A 160 -9.93 29.23 5.09
N GLY A 161 -10.68 28.33 5.72
CA GLY A 161 -12.07 28.60 6.12
C GLY A 161 -12.64 27.69 7.20
N GLY A 162 -11.78 26.97 7.92
CA GLY A 162 -12.15 26.07 9.00
C GLY A 162 -13.02 24.89 8.55
N TRP A 163 -13.67 24.24 9.51
CA TRP A 163 -14.45 23.02 9.28
C TRP A 163 -15.58 23.15 8.25
N LYS A 164 -16.18 24.34 8.14
CA LYS A 164 -17.29 24.62 7.22
C LYS A 164 -16.85 24.64 5.75
N ALA A 165 -15.56 24.88 5.49
CA ALA A 165 -15.00 24.88 4.14
C ALA A 165 -14.82 23.47 3.57
N LEU A 166 -14.85 22.43 4.40
CA LEU A 166 -14.66 21.05 3.96
C LEU A 166 -15.85 20.53 3.15
N THR A 167 -15.55 19.87 2.05
CA THR A 167 -16.50 19.03 1.30
C THR A 167 -16.89 17.77 2.10
N PRO A 168 -18.03 17.12 1.81
CA PRO A 168 -18.41 15.86 2.46
C PRO A 168 -17.34 14.77 2.35
N GLU A 169 -16.68 14.67 1.19
CA GLU A 169 -15.61 13.70 0.93
C GLU A 169 -14.36 13.98 1.77
N GLU A 170 -13.97 15.25 1.92
CA GLU A 170 -12.85 15.65 2.77
C GLU A 170 -13.12 15.37 4.24
N ARG A 171 -14.36 15.63 4.71
CA ARG A 171 -14.76 15.26 6.07
C ARG A 171 -14.66 13.76 6.26
N GLN A 172 -15.20 12.97 5.31
CA GLN A 172 -15.16 11.51 5.38
C GLN A 172 -13.73 10.97 5.47
N VAL A 173 -12.81 11.50 4.65
CA VAL A 173 -11.40 11.08 4.65
C VAL A 173 -10.70 11.40 5.98
N LEU A 174 -10.97 12.58 6.57
CA LEU A 174 -10.47 12.90 7.91
C LEU A 174 -11.05 11.94 8.96
N TRP A 175 -12.34 11.65 8.89
CA TRP A 175 -13.01 10.72 9.79
C TRP A 175 -12.44 9.30 9.70
N ASP A 176 -12.25 8.79 8.48
CA ASP A 176 -11.68 7.46 8.23
C ASP A 176 -10.24 7.37 8.79
N ASP A 177 -9.52 8.49 8.84
CA ASP A 177 -8.19 8.59 9.44
C ASP A 177 -8.20 8.77 10.97
N GLY A 178 -9.38 8.86 11.58
CA GLY A 178 -9.55 9.11 13.02
C GLY A 178 -9.36 10.58 13.41
N ILE A 179 -9.42 11.50 12.45
CA ILE A 179 -9.34 12.95 12.67
C ILE A 179 -10.76 13.54 12.69
N GLY A 180 -11.18 13.98 13.88
CA GLY A 180 -12.48 14.61 14.13
C GLY A 180 -13.22 13.93 15.28
N SER A 181 -13.98 14.70 16.06
CA SER A 181 -14.89 14.14 17.07
C SER A 181 -16.27 13.91 16.47
N ARG A 182 -16.96 12.85 16.92
CA ARG A 182 -18.33 12.54 16.49
C ARG A 182 -19.28 13.69 16.81
N GLU A 183 -19.02 14.34 17.94
CA GLU A 183 -19.77 15.48 18.45
C GLU A 183 -19.66 16.69 17.52
N LEU A 184 -18.50 16.95 16.91
CA LEU A 184 -18.32 18.05 15.93
C LEU A 184 -18.98 17.76 14.57
N TRP A 185 -19.12 16.47 14.22
CA TRP A 185 -19.82 16.02 13.02
C TRP A 185 -21.33 16.12 13.13
N GLU A 186 -21.89 15.77 14.30
CA GLU A 186 -23.33 15.75 14.55
C GLU A 186 -23.90 17.13 14.94
N ALA A 187 -23.07 18.05 15.47
CA ALA A 187 -23.59 19.27 16.06
C ALA A 187 -23.84 20.46 15.10
N GLU A 188 -23.23 20.56 13.91
CA GLU A 188 -23.21 21.83 13.12
C GLU A 188 -22.77 23.09 13.94
N GLU A 189 -22.35 22.94 15.20
CA GLU A 189 -22.09 24.00 16.17
C GLU A 189 -20.63 24.48 16.13
N LEU A 190 -20.19 24.90 14.95
CA LEU A 190 -19.07 25.86 14.82
C LEU A 190 -19.59 27.18 14.23
N ALA A 191 -20.77 27.61 14.67
CA ALA A 191 -21.41 28.85 14.23
C ALA A 191 -21.29 30.03 15.22
N GLY A 192 -20.59 29.87 16.36
CA GLY A 192 -20.62 30.91 17.39
C GLY A 192 -19.44 30.97 18.34
N LEU A 193 -18.29 30.37 18.03
CA LEU A 193 -17.07 30.67 18.78
C LEU A 193 -16.38 31.84 18.08
N GLU A 194 -16.34 32.99 18.77
CA GLU A 194 -15.59 34.16 18.33
C GLU A 194 -14.13 33.76 18.08
N GLU A 195 -13.57 34.25 16.98
CA GLU A 195 -12.18 34.06 16.58
C GLU A 195 -11.26 34.70 17.63
N GLU A 196 -10.95 33.99 18.71
CA GLU A 196 -9.71 34.26 19.43
C GLU A 196 -8.57 33.90 18.48
N GLU A 197 -7.69 34.88 18.22
CA GLU A 197 -6.45 34.73 17.47
C GLU A 197 -5.55 33.69 18.16
N VAL A 198 -5.86 32.41 17.97
CA VAL A 198 -4.92 31.33 18.19
C VAL A 198 -3.91 31.48 17.06
N GLU A 199 -2.65 31.76 17.40
CA GLU A 199 -1.53 31.68 16.45
C GLU A 199 -1.67 30.37 15.69
N ASN A 200 -2.11 30.49 14.43
CA ASN A 200 -2.47 29.37 13.59
C ASN A 200 -1.21 28.51 13.48
N PRO A 201 -1.14 27.31 14.11
CA PRO A 201 0.03 26.47 13.92
C PRO A 201 0.12 26.24 12.43
N VAL A 202 1.28 26.48 11.84
CA VAL A 202 1.52 26.29 10.40
C VAL A 202 1.25 24.82 10.09
N LEU A 203 -0.01 24.50 9.82
CA LEU A 203 -0.44 23.22 9.31
C LEU A 203 -0.11 23.30 7.83
N MET A 204 0.92 22.53 7.49
CA MET A 204 1.47 22.21 6.18
C MET A 204 0.39 22.02 5.08
N GLY A 205 -0.26 23.10 4.64
CA GLY A 205 -1.29 23.09 3.61
C GLY A 205 -0.69 23.19 2.22
N SER A 206 0.14 22.21 1.83
CA SER A 206 0.57 22.10 0.43
C SER A 206 -0.28 21.06 -0.29
N PRO A 207 -0.71 21.31 -1.54
CA PRO A 207 -1.40 20.30 -2.33
C PRO A 207 -0.56 19.03 -2.43
N TRP A 208 -1.23 17.89 -2.50
CA TRP A 208 -0.52 16.62 -2.67
C TRP A 208 0.33 16.67 -3.95
N PRO A 209 1.61 16.24 -3.91
CA PRO A 209 2.46 16.25 -5.09
C PRO A 209 1.87 15.40 -6.21
N SER A 210 1.86 15.94 -7.42
CA SER A 210 1.39 15.19 -8.59
C SER A 210 2.23 13.92 -8.78
N GLU A 211 1.54 12.80 -8.97
CA GLU A 211 2.13 11.48 -9.26
C GLU A 211 3.06 10.93 -8.16
N LEU A 212 2.91 11.37 -6.91
CA LEU A 212 3.49 10.71 -5.75
C LEU A 212 2.56 9.58 -5.29
N LEU A 213 2.86 8.36 -5.73
CA LEU A 213 1.99 7.21 -5.59
C LEU A 213 2.29 6.40 -4.32
N PRO A 214 1.34 6.23 -3.39
CA PRO A 214 1.53 5.34 -2.24
C PRO A 214 1.54 3.88 -2.72
N ILE A 215 2.61 3.14 -2.47
CA ILE A 215 2.75 1.76 -2.98
C ILE A 215 2.84 0.70 -1.89
N CYS A 216 3.19 1.05 -0.65
CA CYS A 216 3.33 0.08 0.44
C CYS A 216 3.15 0.74 1.80
N GLN A 217 2.44 0.08 2.71
CA GLN A 217 2.22 0.56 4.08
C GLN A 217 3.08 -0.21 5.08
N TRP A 218 3.52 0.47 6.13
CA TRP A 218 4.34 -0.07 7.22
C TRP A 218 3.64 -0.03 8.58
N GLY A 219 2.48 0.63 8.67
CA GLY A 219 1.79 0.90 9.93
C GLY A 219 2.27 2.20 10.58
N CYS A 220 1.64 2.61 11.69
CA CYS A 220 1.93 3.89 12.35
C CYS A 220 1.91 5.09 11.36
N ASN A 221 1.02 5.03 10.37
CA ASN A 221 0.89 5.95 9.23
C ASN A 221 2.11 6.04 8.29
N ILE A 222 3.14 5.23 8.48
CA ILE A 222 4.30 5.21 7.59
C ILE A 222 3.93 4.50 6.28
N THR A 223 4.18 5.18 5.17
CA THR A 223 3.90 4.74 3.81
C THR A 223 5.13 4.95 2.94
N THR A 224 5.41 3.99 2.07
CA THR A 224 6.36 4.15 0.97
C THR A 224 5.63 4.70 -0.24
N TYR A 225 6.19 5.75 -0.81
CA TYR A 225 5.69 6.43 -1.99
C TYR A 225 6.67 6.30 -3.15
N MET A 226 6.17 6.24 -4.36
CA MET A 226 6.94 6.27 -5.60
C MET A 226 6.61 7.54 -6.36
N ASN A 227 7.61 8.31 -6.74
CA ASN A 227 7.42 9.36 -7.72
C ASN A 227 7.39 8.72 -9.12
N VAL A 228 6.22 8.72 -9.77
CA VAL A 228 6.00 8.02 -11.05
C VAL A 228 6.90 8.54 -12.17
N ALA A 229 7.12 9.85 -12.22
CA ALA A 229 7.93 10.49 -13.26
C ALA A 229 9.43 10.13 -13.18
N THR A 230 9.96 9.94 -11.96
CA THR A 230 11.40 9.69 -11.73
C THR A 230 11.73 8.26 -11.35
N GLY A 231 10.74 7.48 -10.90
CA GLY A 231 10.92 6.15 -10.31
C GLY A 231 11.44 6.15 -8.87
N GLN A 232 11.80 7.32 -8.31
CA GLN A 232 12.38 7.43 -6.98
C GLN A 232 11.41 6.99 -5.88
N ILE A 233 11.95 6.36 -4.84
CA ILE A 233 11.17 5.80 -3.74
C ILE A 233 11.42 6.60 -2.47
N PHE A 234 10.33 7.04 -1.84
CA PHE A 234 10.32 7.81 -0.61
C PHE A 234 9.57 7.07 0.49
N GLN A 235 9.85 7.40 1.75
CA GLN A 235 9.06 6.98 2.89
C GLN A 235 8.66 8.21 3.70
N GLY A 236 7.44 8.19 4.22
CA GLY A 236 6.92 9.27 5.05
C GLY A 236 5.60 8.91 5.69
N MET A 237 5.13 9.74 6.61
CA MET A 237 3.82 9.52 7.26
C MET A 237 2.66 10.08 6.43
N ARG A 238 2.90 11.19 5.71
CA ARG A 238 1.94 11.89 4.85
C ARG A 238 2.67 12.64 3.74
N GLY A 239 3.62 11.98 3.08
CA GLY A 239 4.44 12.62 2.06
C GLY A 239 5.78 11.94 1.80
N ALA A 240 6.62 12.62 1.03
CA ALA A 240 7.94 12.16 0.63
C ALA A 240 9.03 12.68 1.59
N ASP A 241 8.98 12.26 2.86
CA ASP A 241 9.85 12.80 3.92
C ASP A 241 11.32 12.37 3.75
N LEU A 242 11.55 11.13 3.32
CA LEU A 242 12.87 10.53 3.17
C LEU A 242 13.01 9.80 1.83
N LEU A 243 14.01 10.13 1.02
CA LEU A 243 14.40 9.34 -0.15
C LEU A 243 15.07 8.04 0.33
N VAL A 244 14.47 6.89 0.04
CA VAL A 244 14.94 5.58 0.54
C VAL A 244 15.53 4.69 -0.55
N ALA A 245 15.23 4.93 -1.82
CA ALA A 245 15.88 4.27 -2.96
C ALA A 245 15.80 5.15 -4.22
N ALA A 246 16.78 5.02 -5.12
CA ALA A 246 16.83 5.74 -6.38
C ALA A 246 15.78 5.24 -7.39
N SER A 247 15.34 3.98 -7.27
CA SER A 247 14.33 3.40 -8.15
C SER A 247 13.53 2.26 -7.48
N LEU A 248 12.41 1.87 -8.08
CA LEU A 248 11.59 0.73 -7.62
C LEU A 248 12.38 -0.59 -7.68
N GLU A 249 13.21 -0.77 -8.71
CA GLU A 249 14.10 -1.91 -8.87
C GLU A 249 15.06 -2.01 -7.68
N GLU A 250 15.79 -0.94 -7.36
CA GLU A 250 16.74 -0.93 -6.25
C GLU A 250 16.05 -1.27 -4.92
N TRP A 251 14.87 -0.71 -4.69
CA TRP A 251 14.09 -0.98 -3.49
C TRP A 251 13.68 -2.46 -3.37
N LEU A 252 13.26 -3.08 -4.48
CA LEU A 252 12.90 -4.49 -4.52
C LEU A 252 14.12 -5.42 -4.43
N GLU A 253 15.24 -5.06 -5.03
CA GLU A 253 16.51 -5.80 -4.91
C GLU A 253 16.97 -5.88 -3.45
N ARG A 254 16.92 -4.74 -2.74
CA ARG A 254 17.26 -4.66 -1.32
C ARG A 254 16.31 -5.49 -0.45
N TRP A 255 15.04 -5.52 -0.81
CA TRP A 255 14.06 -6.40 -0.17
C TRP A 255 14.39 -7.88 -0.36
N LEU A 256 14.74 -8.29 -1.57
CA LEU A 256 15.08 -9.70 -1.90
C LEU A 256 16.30 -10.20 -1.13
N VAL A 257 17.28 -9.34 -0.84
CA VAL A 257 18.45 -9.70 -0.02
C VAL A 257 18.18 -9.62 1.49
N GLY A 258 16.95 -9.32 1.91
CA GLY A 258 16.54 -9.31 3.31
C GLY A 258 16.89 -8.03 4.07
N GLU A 259 17.09 -6.90 3.38
CA GLU A 259 17.33 -5.63 4.04
C GLU A 259 16.08 -5.11 4.78
N GLN A 260 16.28 -4.43 5.91
CA GLN A 260 15.22 -3.73 6.62
C GLN A 260 14.94 -2.39 5.91
N LEU A 261 13.74 -2.24 5.33
CA LEU A 261 13.36 -1.07 4.52
C LEU A 261 12.38 -0.11 5.22
N GLN A 262 12.19 -0.26 6.53
CA GLN A 262 11.50 0.71 7.36
C GLN A 262 12.52 1.61 8.06
N PHE A 263 12.51 2.90 7.73
CA PHE A 263 13.46 3.90 8.21
C PHE A 263 12.85 4.97 9.12
N LEU A 264 11.52 5.01 9.23
CA LEU A 264 10.74 5.91 10.09
C LEU A 264 9.97 5.14 11.17
#